data_AF-A0A968A7U9-F1
#
_entry.id   AF-A0A968A7U9-F1
#
_cell.length_a   1.000
_cell.length_b   1.000
_cell.length_c   1.000
_cell.angle_alpha   90.00
_cell.angle_beta   90.00
_cell.angle_gamma   90.00
#
_symmetry.space_group_name_H-M   'P 1'
#
loop_
_entity.id
_entity.type
_entity.pdbx_description
1 polymer ?
#
loop_
_entity_poly.entity_id
_entity_poly.type
_entity_poly.pdbx_seq_one_letter_code
_entity_poly.pdbx_strand_id
1 'polypeptide(L)'
;LGVDLETVIQDYLLSQKHVDRLRWSLFMLRLMRGKEVVENIKPLMKVNESWIRAAFRTIKAEWGDFDTYIKEGLDLTTEDITLLRSWYLTE
;
A
#
# COMPACT_ATOMS: atom_id res chain seq x y z
N LEU A 1 5.01 -8.82 10.59
CA LEU A 1 6.07 -9.85 10.68
C LEU A 1 7.39 -9.34 11.30
N GLY A 2 7.45 -8.11 11.83
CA GLY A 2 8.67 -7.56 12.44
C GLY A 2 9.61 -6.84 11.47
N VAL A 3 9.20 -6.66 10.21
CA VAL A 3 9.87 -5.77 9.26
C VAL A 3 9.58 -4.32 9.67
N ASP A 4 10.57 -3.44 9.55
CA ASP A 4 10.40 -2.02 9.89
C ASP A 4 9.48 -1.31 8.89
N LEU A 5 8.81 -0.25 9.37
CA LEU A 5 7.83 0.50 8.58
C LEU A 5 8.46 1.16 7.33
N GLU A 6 9.72 1.61 7.40
CA GLU A 6 10.35 2.27 6.26
C GLU A 6 10.63 1.28 5.13
N THR A 7 11.05 0.05 5.43
CA THR A 7 11.15 -1.04 4.45
C THR A 7 9.80 -1.33 3.79
N VAL A 8 8.71 -1.38 4.56
CA VAL A 8 7.35 -1.58 4.01
C VAL A 8 6.95 -0.43 3.08
N ILE A 9 7.25 0.82 3.46
CA ILE A 9 6.95 2.00 2.64
C ILE A 9 7.78 2.00 1.35
N GLN A 10 9.06 1.64 1.43
CA GLN A 10 9.93 1.55 0.26
C GLN A 10 9.40 0.53 -0.74
N ASP A 11 9.00 -0.66 -0.28
CA ASP A 11 8.41 -1.68 -1.15
C ASP A 11 7.07 -1.22 -1.75
N TYR A 12 6.19 -0.62 -0.93
CA TYR A 12 4.94 -0.01 -1.40
C TYR A 12 5.17 0.99 -2.55
N LEU A 13 6.18 1.84 -2.44
CA LEU A 13 6.51 2.83 -3.47
C LEU A 13 7.03 2.21 -4.77
N LEU A 14 7.55 0.98 -4.76
CA LEU A 14 7.91 0.26 -5.99
C LEU A 14 6.70 -0.03 -6.88
N SER A 15 5.49 -0.03 -6.32
CA SER A 15 4.24 -0.14 -7.08
C SER A 15 4.06 0.99 -8.10
N GLN A 16 4.76 2.13 -7.92
CA GLN A 16 4.77 3.24 -8.89
C GLN A 16 5.23 2.79 -10.29
N LYS A 17 6.07 1.75 -10.39
CA LYS A 17 6.52 1.17 -11.66
C LYS A 17 5.36 0.61 -12.51
N HIS A 18 4.25 0.21 -11.89
CA HIS A 18 3.07 -0.25 -12.61
C HIS A 18 2.35 0.91 -13.32
N VAL A 19 2.37 2.09 -12.69
CA VAL A 19 1.80 3.32 -13.25
C VAL A 19 2.58 3.79 -14.46
N ASP A 20 3.90 3.67 -14.40
CA ASP A 20 4.79 4.04 -15.50
C ASP A 20 4.58 3.14 -16.73
N ARG A 21 4.28 1.85 -16.51
CA ARG A 21 3.91 0.93 -17.60
C ARG A 21 2.63 1.34 -18.32
N LEU A 22 1.70 2.00 -17.63
CA LEU A 22 0.44 2.48 -18.19
C LEU A 22 0.57 3.82 -18.91
N ARG A 23 1.76 4.44 -18.93
CA ARG A 23 1.99 5.77 -19.50
C ARG A 23 1.59 5.86 -20.97
N TRP A 24 1.82 4.80 -21.76
CA TRP A 24 1.36 4.76 -23.15
C TRP A 24 -0.18 4.67 -23.20
N SER A 25 -0.82 3.74 -22.50
CA SER A 25 -2.28 3.67 -22.45
C SER A 25 -2.94 4.99 -22.05
N LEU A 26 -2.36 5.72 -21.08
CA LEU A 26 -2.82 7.06 -20.68
C LEU A 26 -2.64 8.12 -21.78
N PHE A 27 -1.52 8.08 -22.52
CA PHE A 27 -1.31 9.00 -23.63
C PHE A 27 -2.29 8.72 -24.78
N MET A 28 -2.57 7.45 -25.10
CA MET A 28 -3.64 7.08 -26.04
C MET A 28 -5.00 7.58 -25.58
N LEU A 29 -5.34 7.33 -24.32
CA LEU A 29 -6.61 7.76 -23.75
C LEU A 29 -6.78 9.28 -23.83
N ARG A 30 -5.70 10.03 -23.61
CA ARG A 30 -5.68 11.49 -23.78
C ARG A 30 -6.04 11.92 -25.19
N LEU A 31 -5.50 11.23 -26.20
CA LEU A 31 -5.79 11.52 -27.61
C LEU A 31 -7.24 11.18 -27.98
N MET A 32 -7.79 10.09 -27.44
CA MET A 32 -9.14 9.62 -27.77
C MET A 32 -10.27 10.31 -27.00
N ARG A 33 -10.03 10.68 -25.73
CA ARG A 33 -11.07 11.13 -24.78
C ARG A 33 -10.80 12.50 -24.16
N GLY A 34 -9.68 13.13 -24.52
CA GLY A 34 -9.30 14.46 -24.03
C GLY A 34 -8.51 14.45 -22.71
N LYS A 35 -7.98 15.63 -22.37
CA LYS A 35 -7.07 15.83 -21.22
C LYS A 35 -7.76 15.68 -19.87
N GLU A 36 -8.98 16.17 -19.76
CA GLU A 36 -9.76 16.18 -18.51
C GLU A 36 -10.01 14.75 -17.98
N VAL A 37 -10.38 13.82 -18.87
CA VAL A 37 -10.56 12.41 -18.52
C VAL A 37 -9.29 11.86 -17.88
N VAL A 38 -8.12 12.05 -18.50
CA VAL A 38 -6.84 11.54 -17.98
C VAL A 38 -6.46 12.19 -16.64
N GLU A 39 -6.73 13.48 -16.45
CA GLU A 39 -6.42 14.17 -15.20
C GLU A 39 -7.25 13.65 -14.01
N ASN A 40 -8.47 13.18 -14.26
CA ASN A 40 -9.33 12.60 -13.23
C ASN A 40 -8.94 11.17 -12.83
N ILE A 41 -8.43 10.35 -13.76
CA ILE A 41 -8.04 8.94 -13.48
C ILE A 41 -6.60 8.81 -13.00
N LYS A 42 -5.70 9.73 -13.40
CA LYS A 42 -4.27 9.64 -13.06
C LYS A 42 -4.00 9.55 -11.55
N PRO A 43 -4.71 10.25 -10.65
CA PRO A 43 -4.56 10.08 -9.21
C PRO A 43 -4.91 8.66 -8.74
N LEU A 44 -5.96 8.06 -9.28
CA LEU A 44 -6.39 6.70 -8.92
C LEU A 44 -5.34 5.64 -9.28
N MET A 45 -4.49 5.94 -10.27
CA MET A 45 -3.45 5.02 -10.69
C MET A 45 -2.12 5.24 -9.99
N LYS A 46 -1.95 6.27 -9.14
CA LYS A 46 -0.68 6.52 -8.46
C LYS A 46 -0.59 5.76 -7.15
N VAL A 47 0.63 5.64 -6.63
CA VAL A 47 0.87 5.37 -5.21
C VAL A 47 1.45 6.62 -4.57
N ASN A 48 1.18 6.83 -3.29
CA ASN A 48 1.66 8.00 -2.57
C ASN A 48 2.01 7.63 -1.12
N GLU A 49 3.22 7.99 -0.71
CA GLU A 49 3.73 7.77 0.64
C GLU A 49 2.80 8.34 1.72
N SER A 50 2.19 9.50 1.47
CA SER A 50 1.25 10.13 2.42
C SER A 50 0.03 9.26 2.71
N TRP A 51 -0.40 8.41 1.77
CA TRP A 51 -1.56 7.54 1.93
C TRP A 51 -1.24 6.35 2.82
N ILE A 52 -0.15 5.64 2.58
CA ILE A 52 0.26 4.53 3.45
C ILE A 52 0.60 5.05 4.85
N ARG A 53 1.28 6.20 4.96
CA ARG A 53 1.54 6.83 6.26
C ARG A 53 0.25 7.29 6.95
N ALA A 54 -0.77 7.73 6.21
CA ALA A 54 -2.06 8.05 6.80
C ALA A 54 -2.72 6.81 7.41
N ALA A 55 -2.70 5.66 6.70
CA ALA A 55 -3.23 4.42 7.23
C ALA A 55 -2.54 4.00 8.55
N PHE A 56 -1.20 4.01 8.61
CA PHE A 56 -0.48 3.69 9.84
C PHE A 56 -0.72 4.70 10.98
N ARG A 57 -0.88 5.99 10.66
CA ARG A 57 -1.29 6.99 11.67
C ARG A 57 -2.68 6.73 12.22
N THR A 58 -3.63 6.37 11.36
CA THR A 58 -5.00 6.01 11.78
C THR A 58 -4.99 4.78 12.67
N ILE A 59 -4.26 3.73 12.29
CA ILE A 59 -4.09 2.53 13.12
C ILE A 59 -3.57 2.91 14.50
N LYS A 60 -2.49 3.70 14.57
CA LYS A 60 -1.94 4.16 15.86
C LYS A 60 -2.94 4.99 16.67
N ALA A 61 -3.72 5.85 16.03
CA ALA A 61 -4.67 6.72 16.71
C ALA A 61 -5.89 5.96 17.26
N GLU A 62 -6.38 4.96 16.54
CA GLU A 62 -7.59 4.21 16.89
C GLU A 62 -7.30 2.98 17.75
N TRP A 63 -6.13 2.35 17.58
CA TRP A 63 -5.78 1.07 18.19
C TRP A 63 -4.55 1.16 19.11
N GLY A 64 -3.88 2.31 19.20
CA GLY A 64 -2.67 2.51 20.01
C GLY A 64 -1.40 1.99 19.33
N ASP A 65 -1.42 0.76 18.83
CA ASP A 65 -0.34 0.18 18.05
C ASP A 65 -0.83 -0.82 16.99
N PHE A 66 0.11 -1.25 16.15
CA PHE A 66 -0.20 -2.17 15.05
C PHE A 66 -0.48 -3.60 15.54
N ASP A 67 0.16 -4.05 16.62
CA ASP A 67 -0.05 -5.41 17.14
C ASP A 67 -1.46 -5.58 17.72
N THR A 68 -1.99 -4.54 18.36
CA THR A 68 -3.38 -4.47 18.84
C THR A 68 -4.36 -4.47 17.66
N TYR A 69 -4.11 -3.67 16.62
CA TYR A 69 -4.95 -3.69 15.41
C TYR A 69 -4.99 -5.08 14.74
N ILE A 70 -3.86 -5.77 14.68
CA ILE A 70 -3.79 -7.13 14.10
C ILE A 70 -4.64 -8.12 14.93
N LYS A 71 -4.54 -8.07 16.26
CA LYS A 71 -5.24 -9.02 17.13
C LYS A 71 -6.72 -8.71 17.26
N GLU A 72 -7.06 -7.45 17.52
CA GLU A 72 -8.43 -7.05 17.86
C GLU A 72 -9.21 -6.56 16.64
N GLY A 73 -8.54 -5.92 15.67
CA GLY A 73 -9.16 -5.39 14.46
C GLY A 73 -9.25 -6.39 13.32
N LEU A 74 -8.24 -7.25 13.17
CA LEU A 74 -8.20 -8.29 12.12
C LEU A 74 -8.43 -9.70 12.63
N ASP A 75 -8.63 -9.89 13.94
CA ASP A 75 -8.88 -11.18 14.59
C ASP A 75 -7.79 -12.24 14.30
N LEU A 76 -6.53 -11.80 14.22
CA LEU A 76 -5.39 -12.69 13.98
C LEU A 76 -4.73 -13.09 15.31
N THR A 77 -4.62 -14.41 15.52
CA THR A 77 -4.00 -14.97 16.72
C THR A 77 -2.48 -14.89 16.66
N THR A 78 -1.81 -15.15 17.78
CA THR A 78 -0.34 -15.19 17.82
C THR A 78 0.20 -16.36 17.00
N GLU A 79 -0.55 -17.46 16.95
CA GLU A 79 -0.31 -18.64 16.17
C GLU A 79 -0.35 -18.31 14.67
N ASP A 80 -1.34 -17.54 14.20
CA ASP A 80 -1.43 -17.09 12.81
C ASP A 80 -0.21 -16.26 12.40
N ILE A 81 0.19 -15.30 13.25
CA ILE A 81 1.35 -14.44 12.99
C ILE A 81 2.65 -15.25 13.00
N THR A 82 2.76 -16.26 13.86
CA THR A 82 3.92 -17.15 13.92
C THR A 82 4.02 -18.00 12.67
N LEU A 83 2.89 -18.54 12.19
CA LEU A 83 2.82 -19.30 10.95
C LEU A 83 3.22 -18.44 9.74
N LEU A 84 2.66 -17.23 9.63
CA LEU A 84 3.03 -16.29 8.56
C LEU A 84 4.51 -15.93 8.60
N ARG A 85 5.10 -15.75 9.78
CA ARG A 85 6.55 -15.53 9.91
C ARG A 85 7.34 -16.70 9.35
N SER A 86 6.95 -17.94 9.65
CA SER A 86 7.64 -19.15 9.16
C SER A 86 7.59 -19.31 7.64
N TRP A 87 6.56 -18.78 6.97
CA TRP A 87 6.43 -18.87 5.51
C TRP A 87 7.20 -17.78 4.76
N TYR A 88 7.26 -16.57 5.34
CA TYR A 88 7.72 -15.38 4.62
C TYR A 88 9.08 -14.86 5.10
N LEU A 89 9.57 -15.29 6.26
CA LEU A 89 10.91 -14.98 6.73
C LEU A 89 11.78 -16.23 6.63
N THR A 90 12.83 -16.15 5.83
CA THR A 90 13.91 -17.14 5.85
C THR A 90 14.84 -16.85 7.03
N GLU A 91 15.50 -17.89 7.55
CA GLU A 91 16.61 -17.74 8.52
C GLU A 91 17.73 -16.83 8.01
#